data_AF-A0A920RUT8-F1
#
_entry.id   AF-A0A920RUT8-F1
#
_cell.length_a   1.000
_cell.length_b   1.000
_cell.length_c   1.000
_cell.angle_alpha   90.00
_cell.angle_beta   90.00
_cell.angle_gamma   90.00
#
_symmetry.space_group_name_H-M   'P 1'
#
loop_
_entity.id
_entity.type
_entity.pdbx_description
1 polymer ?
#
loop_
_entity_poly.entity_id
_entity_poly.type
_entity_poly.pdbx_seq_one_letter_code
_entity_poly.pdbx_strand_id
1 'polypeptide(L)'
;MPNPKTGTVTKDIGKAVKNAKAGQIRYRADKSGIIHGRIGDLSYSAEQIQQNIETLLDDLKRNKPASSKGIFIKKLSITSTMGAGIELDMASLRF
;
A
#
# COMPACT_ATOMS: atom_id res chain seq x y z
N MET A 1 -2.98 3.56 -16.51
CA MET A 1 -3.46 2.82 -17.71
C MET A 1 -4.25 1.59 -17.26
N PRO A 2 -5.38 1.23 -17.90
CA PRO A 2 -6.18 0.07 -17.51
C PRO A 2 -5.38 -1.23 -17.61
N ASN A 3 -5.35 -2.02 -16.53
CA ASN A 3 -4.63 -3.28 -16.44
C ASN A 3 -5.52 -4.39 -15.84
N PRO A 4 -5.62 -5.57 -16.47
CA PRO A 4 -6.35 -6.72 -15.92
C PRO A 4 -5.86 -7.13 -14.53
N LYS A 5 -4.55 -7.05 -14.26
CA LYS A 5 -3.97 -7.40 -12.95
C LYS A 5 -4.44 -6.50 -11.82
N THR A 6 -4.77 -5.24 -12.13
CA THR A 6 -5.29 -4.27 -11.15
C THR A 6 -6.81 -4.25 -11.09
N GLY A 7 -7.49 -5.22 -11.71
CA GLY A 7 -8.95 -5.35 -11.67
C GLY A 7 -9.71 -4.23 -12.38
N THR A 8 -9.06 -3.44 -13.22
CA THR A 8 -9.73 -2.38 -14.02
C THR A 8 -10.31 -2.89 -15.34
N VAL A 9 -9.91 -4.10 -15.74
CA VAL A 9 -10.48 -4.80 -16.88
C VAL A 9 -11.15 -6.05 -16.34
N THR A 10 -12.42 -5.90 -15.91
CA THR A 10 -13.21 -6.96 -15.28
C THR A 10 -14.61 -7.00 -15.89
N LYS A 11 -15.27 -8.16 -15.79
CA LYS A 11 -16.69 -8.30 -16.16
C LYS A 11 -17.63 -7.63 -15.15
N ASP A 12 -17.18 -7.46 -13.91
CA ASP A 12 -17.92 -6.80 -12.83
C ASP A 12 -17.55 -5.31 -12.74
N ILE A 13 -18.25 -4.50 -13.54
CA ILE A 13 -18.02 -3.06 -13.67
C ILE A 13 -18.54 -2.32 -12.42
N GLY A 14 -19.67 -2.75 -11.85
CA GLY A 14 -20.31 -2.10 -10.71
C GLY A 14 -19.41 -2.08 -9.48
N LYS A 15 -18.79 -3.22 -9.16
CA LYS A 15 -17.84 -3.32 -8.05
C LYS A 15 -16.56 -2.53 -8.32
N ALA A 16 -16.03 -2.58 -9.56
CA ALA A 16 -14.83 -1.85 -9.94
C ALA A 16 -15.00 -0.33 -9.79
N VAL A 17 -16.16 0.23 -10.18
CA VAL A 17 -16.46 1.66 -10.03
C VAL A 17 -16.63 2.05 -8.56
N LYS A 18 -17.31 1.24 -7.75
CA LYS A 18 -17.46 1.50 -6.31
C LYS A 18 -16.10 1.54 -5.60
N ASN A 19 -15.25 0.56 -5.86
CA ASN A 19 -13.92 0.49 -5.26
C ASN A 19 -13.02 1.66 -5.73
N ALA A 20 -13.08 2.02 -7.01
CA ALA A 20 -12.34 3.17 -7.52
C ALA A 20 -12.80 4.49 -6.87
N LYS A 21 -14.12 4.68 -6.69
CA LYS A 21 -14.68 5.87 -6.02
C LYS A 21 -14.35 5.91 -4.53
N ALA A 22 -14.25 4.76 -3.87
CA ALA A 22 -13.85 4.65 -2.47
C ALA A 22 -12.37 5.00 -2.23
N GLY A 23 -11.61 5.34 -3.27
CA GLY A 23 -10.21 5.75 -3.14
C GLY A 23 -9.23 4.58 -3.07
N GLN A 24 -9.57 3.43 -3.67
CA GLN A 24 -8.68 2.27 -3.70
C GLN A 24 -7.30 2.62 -4.23
N ILE A 25 -6.28 2.41 -3.41
CA ILE A 25 -4.87 2.57 -3.79
C ILE A 25 -4.41 1.30 -4.51
N ARG A 26 -3.67 1.50 -5.60
CA ARG A 26 -3.02 0.42 -6.34
C ARG A 26 -1.53 0.61 -6.25
N TYR A 27 -0.84 -0.42 -5.85
CA TYR A 27 0.60 -0.43 -5.71
C TYR A 27 1.21 -1.50 -6.62
N ARG A 28 2.45 -1.25 -7.03
CA ARG A 28 3.27 -2.18 -7.82
C ARG A 28 4.70 -2.06 -7.34
N ALA A 29 5.41 -3.18 -7.29
CA ALA A 29 6.84 -3.16 -7.08
C ALA A 29 7.56 -2.52 -8.28
N ASP A 30 8.54 -1.68 -7.98
CA ASP A 30 9.50 -1.19 -8.97
C ASP A 30 10.53 -2.28 -9.33
N LYS A 31 11.49 -1.94 -10.20
CA LYS A 31 12.55 -2.88 -10.62
C LYS A 31 13.50 -3.22 -9.46
N SER A 32 13.61 -2.34 -8.48
CA SER A 32 14.43 -2.52 -7.28
C SER A 32 13.70 -3.30 -6.17
N GLY A 33 12.43 -3.67 -6.39
CA GLY A 33 11.60 -4.40 -5.41
C GLY A 33 11.00 -3.50 -4.33
N ILE A 34 11.04 -2.18 -4.50
CA ILE A 34 10.43 -1.21 -3.56
C ILE A 34 9.00 -0.93 -4.01
N ILE A 35 8.10 -0.83 -3.02
CA ILE A 35 6.69 -0.51 -3.23
C ILE A 35 6.46 0.92 -2.76
N HIS A 36 5.94 1.75 -3.66
CA HIS A 36 5.61 3.14 -3.39
C HIS A 36 4.10 3.32 -3.53
N GLY A 37 3.50 4.14 -2.67
CA GLY A 37 2.07 4.40 -2.70
C GLY A 37 1.69 5.56 -1.79
N ARG A 38 0.59 6.24 -2.14
CA ARG A 38 -0.03 7.25 -1.28
C ARG A 38 -0.80 6.53 -0.18
N ILE A 39 -0.51 6.84 1.08
CA ILE A 39 -1.20 6.28 2.26
C ILE A 39 -2.34 7.19 2.73
N GLY A 40 -2.23 8.50 2.48
CA GLY A 40 -3.22 9.50 2.88
C GLY A 40 -2.80 10.91 2.49
N ASP A 41 -3.56 11.88 2.99
CA ASP A 41 -3.31 13.32 2.87
C ASP A 41 -3.13 13.96 4.24
N LEU A 42 -2.64 15.20 4.27
CA LEU A 42 -2.47 15.97 5.49
C LEU A 42 -3.80 16.24 6.24
N SER A 43 -4.94 16.13 5.54
CA SER A 43 -6.27 16.27 6.11
C SER A 43 -6.76 15.04 6.88
N TYR A 44 -6.04 13.91 6.80
CA TYR A 44 -6.42 12.67 7.47
C TYR A 44 -5.95 12.71 8.92
N SER A 45 -6.69 12.08 9.83
CA SER A 45 -6.24 11.94 11.20
C SER A 45 -5.06 10.96 11.29
N ALA A 46 -4.26 11.09 12.34
CA ALA A 46 -3.14 10.17 12.58
C ALA A 46 -3.60 8.70 12.66
N GLU A 47 -4.77 8.46 13.25
CA GLU A 47 -5.38 7.13 13.37
C GLU A 47 -5.74 6.53 12.00
N GLN A 48 -6.31 7.33 11.10
CA GLN A 48 -6.63 6.90 9.73
C GLN A 48 -5.37 6.53 8.95
N ILE A 49 -4.31 7.33 9.10
CA ILE A 49 -3.02 7.05 8.46
C ILE A 49 -2.43 5.74 9.00
N GLN A 50 -2.45 5.54 10.32
CA GLN A 50 -1.98 4.31 10.94
C GLN A 50 -2.76 3.09 10.42
N GLN A 51 -4.10 3.15 10.40
CA GLN A 51 -4.93 2.06 9.93
C GLN A 51 -4.67 1.71 8.44
N ASN A 52 -4.43 2.73 7.61
CA ASN A 52 -4.09 2.52 6.20
C ASN A 52 -2.73 1.82 6.04
N ILE A 53 -1.74 2.16 6.87
CA ILE A 53 -0.43 1.50 6.88
C ILE A 53 -0.57 0.04 7.28
N GLU A 54 -1.26 -0.24 8.39
CA GLU A 54 -1.47 -1.60 8.90
C GLU A 54 -2.18 -2.46 7.85
N THR A 55 -3.24 -1.94 7.22
CA THR A 55 -3.96 -2.63 6.14
C THR A 55 -3.06 -2.93 4.95
N LEU A 56 -2.17 -2.01 4.57
CA LEU A 56 -1.23 -2.20 3.47
C LEU A 56 -0.19 -3.27 3.81
N LEU A 57 0.33 -3.28 5.04
CA LEU A 57 1.31 -4.27 5.49
C LEU A 57 0.70 -5.68 5.56
N ASP A 58 -0.55 -5.80 6.02
CA ASP A 58 -1.32 -7.05 6.02
C ASP A 58 -1.48 -7.61 4.61
N ASP A 59 -1.87 -6.77 3.65
CA ASP A 59 -2.04 -7.16 2.26
C ASP A 59 -0.70 -7.58 1.63
N LEU A 60 0.41 -6.91 1.97
CA LEU A 60 1.74 -7.31 1.54
C LEU A 60 2.17 -8.66 2.11
N LYS A 61 1.90 -8.93 3.40
CA LYS A 61 2.18 -10.24 4.02
C LYS A 61 1.41 -11.36 3.32
N ARG A 62 0.13 -11.13 2.98
CA ARG A 62 -0.70 -12.10 2.24
C ARG A 62 -0.19 -12.35 0.82
N ASN A 63 0.29 -11.31 0.16
CA ASN A 63 0.85 -11.39 -1.19
C ASN A 63 2.33 -11.79 -1.24
N LYS A 64 2.92 -12.23 -0.12
CA LYS A 64 4.32 -12.69 -0.07
C LYS A 64 4.50 -13.92 -0.99
N PRO A 65 5.42 -13.86 -1.98
CA PRO A 65 5.72 -15.01 -2.82
C PRO A 65 6.37 -16.14 -2.00
N ALA A 66 5.97 -17.39 -2.26
CA ALA A 66 6.52 -18.57 -1.57
C ALA A 66 8.05 -18.74 -1.77
N SER A 67 8.60 -18.18 -2.85
CA SER A 67 10.05 -18.20 -3.13
C SER A 67 10.85 -17.18 -2.32
N SER A 68 10.18 -16.25 -1.61
CA SER A 68 10.84 -15.20 -0.83
C SER A 68 11.41 -15.76 0.48
N LYS A 69 12.73 -15.77 0.59
CA LYS A 69 13.47 -16.22 1.79
C LYS A 69 13.81 -15.03 2.71
N GLY A 70 13.74 -15.26 4.03
CA GLY A 70 14.10 -14.28 5.04
C GLY A 70 13.03 -13.22 5.33
N ILE A 71 13.48 -12.07 5.84
CA ILE A 71 12.64 -10.94 6.22
C ILE A 71 12.10 -10.26 4.94
N PHE A 72 10.77 -10.30 4.78
CA PHE A 72 10.10 -9.80 3.57
C PHE A 72 10.03 -8.27 3.54
N ILE A 73 9.78 -7.63 4.69
CA ILE A 73 9.68 -6.18 4.84
C ILE A 73 10.88 -5.72 5.65
N LYS A 74 11.80 -5.00 5.03
CA LYS A 74 13.07 -4.58 5.66
C LYS A 74 12.99 -3.20 6.31
N LYS A 75 12.34 -2.26 5.64
CA LYS A 75 12.28 -0.85 6.02
C LYS A 75 10.95 -0.26 5.58
N LEU A 76 10.40 0.60 6.42
CA LEU A 76 9.22 1.41 6.14
C LEU A 76 9.58 2.87 6.38
N SER A 77 9.33 3.72 5.38
CA SER A 77 9.58 5.16 5.49
C SER A 77 8.39 5.94 4.99
N ILE A 78 7.98 6.96 5.74
CA ILE A 78 6.93 7.89 5.34
C ILE A 78 7.56 9.23 5.03
N THR A 79 7.12 9.84 3.94
CA THR A 79 7.53 11.18 3.54
C THR A 79 6.33 11.95 3.07
N SER A 80 6.34 13.26 3.28
CA SER A 80 5.49 14.16 2.50
C SER A 80 6.15 14.46 1.16
N THR A 81 5.39 15.00 0.20
CA THR A 81 5.85 15.23 -1.18
C THR A 81 7.13 16.08 -1.26
N MET A 82 7.28 17.04 -0.36
CA MET A 82 8.41 17.99 -0.31
C MET A 82 9.14 17.98 1.05
N GLY A 83 8.82 17.03 1.94
CA GLY A 83 9.39 16.98 3.28
C GLY A 83 10.47 15.93 3.43
N ALA A 84 11.10 15.90 4.60
CA ALA A 84 12.03 14.85 4.96
C ALA A 84 11.29 13.52 5.18
N GLY A 85 11.92 12.42 4.73
CA GLY A 85 11.44 11.08 5.00
C GLY A 85 11.82 10.63 6.41
N ILE A 86 10.84 10.11 7.14
CA ILE A 86 11.01 9.56 8.48
C ILE A 86 10.88 8.04 8.39
N GLU A 87 11.84 7.34 8.98
CA GLU A 87 11.79 5.88 9.12
C GLU A 87 10.88 5.49 10.28
N LEU A 88 9.99 4.54 10.03
CA LEU A 88 9.07 4.04 11.03
C LEU A 88 9.59 2.73 11.63
N ASP A 89 9.39 2.58 12.93
CA ASP A 89 9.65 1.33 13.62
C ASP A 89 8.50 0.34 13.38
N MET A 90 8.81 -0.79 12.75
CA MET A 90 7.86 -1.87 12.48
C MET A 90 7.33 -2.54 13.75
N ALA A 91 8.05 -2.48 14.88
CA ALA A 91 7.57 -3.07 16.14
C ALA A 91 6.37 -2.32 16.74
N SER A 92 6.18 -1.06 16.36
CA SER A 92 5.11 -0.20 16.85
C SER A 92 3.76 -0.42 16.16
N LEU A 93 3.74 -1.12 15.02
CA LEU A 93 2.55 -1.31 14.18
C LEU A 93 1.95 -2.69 14.39
N ARG A 94 0.61 -2.79 14.38
CA ARG A 94 -0.09 -4.08 14.54
C ARG A 94 -0.51 -4.62 13.18
N PHE A 95 0.21 -5.63 12.69
CA PHE A 95 -0.02 -6.30 11.41
C PHE A 95 0.61 -7.70 11.43
#